data_AF-A0A956ZFH3-F1
#
_entry.id   AF-A0A956ZFH3-F1
#
_cell.length_a   1.000
_cell.length_b   1.000
_cell.length_c   1.000
_cell.angle_alpha   90.00
_cell.angle_beta   90.00
_cell.angle_gamma   90.00
#
_symmetry.space_group_name_H-M   'P 1'
#
loop_
_entity.id
_entity.type
_entity.pdbx_description
1 polymer ?
#
loop_
_entity_poly.entity_id
_entity_poly.type
_entity_poly.pdbx_seq_one_letter_code
_entity_poly.pdbx_strand_id
1 'polypeptide(L)'
;VVDGEMPYMVLEYVDGNSLATLIKDRGPLSLEEALPLFIATAETLAHAHGEGVLHRDLKPDNVMVLGQAQIKLLDFGIAKFVENEGSLAVTSTGALVGSPFYMSPEQARGRGPDKNVDCRSDIYSLGVLMFKTLSGQVPIQADSVIETIALKTSQPAPLLSTTGAASNEELDRILARCLAIEPEKRYASVNELLKDLRGLYVEEEALPDLNQASSSPKAPSGSKLPLLLAGVVILFAGGYVIFHLPLAMDSHKPSMRVDKVLAGSEKKRRTASDFLRDEGAGVWTVSEGADSDTFAILAKKPHLKEIGIKSVKIKPAMLAYLKAVPLEQISLEDVGNLSPDILSGIASISSLQRLRFVDCIGFDKRGLEALAVMPNLKRLFLEYCQKIDDQCIPTLSKFPRLNRLSLRMSEITVNGLRSLPRDRIFYELDLAQTQLVDSDLAGLKKLNLRSINLAANKLTEQGVQHFLEDCPGLGEINLRAMNFSLATKLRLSAAFPDIIFHYDSEDYRSGKKL
;
A
#
# COMPACT_ATOMS: atom_id res chain seq x y z
N VAL A 1 17.18 -14.98 -0.64
CA VAL A 1 18.29 -15.92 -0.38
C VAL A 1 19.43 -15.17 0.28
N VAL A 2 19.93 -15.65 1.42
CA VAL A 2 21.22 -15.23 2.00
C VAL A 2 22.12 -16.47 1.92
N ASP A 3 23.34 -16.32 1.40
CA ASP A 3 24.36 -17.37 1.28
C ASP A 3 23.93 -18.72 0.67
N GLY A 4 22.93 -18.70 -0.22
CA GLY A 4 22.46 -19.89 -0.95
C GLY A 4 21.26 -20.60 -0.32
N GLU A 5 20.82 -20.19 0.87
CA GLU A 5 19.65 -20.77 1.54
C GLU A 5 18.38 -19.92 1.34
N MET A 6 17.23 -20.59 1.21
CA MET A 6 15.93 -19.93 1.23
C MET A 6 15.71 -19.33 2.63
N PRO A 7 15.40 -18.02 2.77
CA PRO A 7 15.15 -17.44 4.08
C PRO A 7 13.84 -17.99 4.64
N TYR A 8 13.94 -18.88 5.62
CA TYR A 8 12.81 -19.40 6.37
C TYR A 8 12.71 -18.68 7.72
N MET A 9 11.48 -18.36 8.14
CA MET A 9 11.20 -17.84 9.47
C MET A 9 10.61 -18.97 10.31
N VAL A 10 11.33 -19.41 11.34
CA VAL A 10 10.77 -20.35 12.32
C VAL A 10 9.94 -19.54 13.31
N LEU A 11 8.63 -19.80 13.33
CA LEU A 11 7.66 -19.18 14.22
C LEU A 11 7.06 -20.23 15.16
N GLU A 12 6.41 -19.74 16.23
CA GLU A 12 5.60 -20.57 17.10
C GLU A 12 4.44 -21.22 16.30
N TYR A 13 4.22 -22.52 16.49
CA TYR A 13 3.01 -23.17 16.01
C TYR A 13 1.84 -22.83 16.95
N VAL A 14 0.88 -22.06 16.44
CA VAL A 14 -0.29 -21.58 17.19
C VAL A 14 -1.46 -22.55 16.97
N ASP A 15 -1.71 -23.42 17.94
CA ASP A 15 -2.82 -24.39 17.93
C ASP A 15 -4.16 -23.69 18.24
N GLY A 16 -4.87 -23.26 17.20
CA GLY A 16 -6.14 -22.54 17.30
C GLY A 16 -6.77 -22.29 15.93
N ASN A 17 -7.92 -21.60 15.91
CA ASN A 17 -8.61 -21.23 14.68
C ASN A 17 -8.44 -19.74 14.38
N SER A 18 -8.20 -19.36 13.12
CA SER A 18 -8.26 -17.95 12.75
C SER A 18 -9.69 -17.42 12.85
N LEU A 19 -9.83 -16.13 13.14
CA LEU A 19 -11.12 -15.45 13.17
C LEU A 19 -11.83 -15.52 11.80
N ALA A 20 -11.06 -15.58 10.71
CA ALA A 20 -11.61 -15.86 9.37
C ALA A 20 -12.33 -17.21 9.29
N THR A 21 -11.73 -18.28 9.82
CA THR A 21 -12.34 -19.62 9.89
C THR A 21 -13.60 -19.59 10.76
N LEU A 22 -13.54 -18.95 11.94
CA LEU A 22 -14.71 -18.83 12.83
C LEU A 22 -15.89 -18.12 12.15
N ILE A 23 -15.67 -16.97 11.51
CA ILE A 23 -16.72 -16.22 10.80
C ILE A 23 -17.28 -17.02 9.62
N LYS A 24 -16.44 -17.78 8.92
CA LYS A 24 -16.84 -18.61 7.78
C LYS A 24 -17.71 -19.79 8.21
N ASP A 25 -17.33 -20.47 9.29
CA ASP A 25 -17.95 -21.74 9.68
C ASP A 25 -19.16 -21.54 10.62
N ARG A 26 -19.18 -20.44 11.41
CA ARG A 26 -20.29 -20.09 12.33
C ARG A 26 -21.20 -18.98 11.82
N GLY A 27 -20.77 -18.20 10.83
CA GLY A 27 -21.41 -16.94 10.45
C GLY A 27 -20.93 -15.75 11.30
N PRO A 28 -21.63 -14.61 11.26
CA PRO A 28 -21.32 -13.45 12.10
C PRO A 28 -21.40 -13.81 13.59
N LEU A 29 -20.48 -13.27 14.39
CA LEU A 29 -20.49 -13.45 15.85
C LEU A 29 -21.37 -12.38 16.52
N SER A 30 -21.93 -12.69 17.69
CA SER A 30 -22.62 -11.67 18.49
C SER A 30 -21.63 -10.63 19.03
N LEU A 31 -22.12 -9.45 19.43
CA LEU A 31 -21.27 -8.45 20.09
C LEU A 31 -20.66 -8.99 21.39
N GLU A 32 -21.41 -9.78 22.15
CA GLU A 32 -20.97 -10.43 23.38
C GLU A 32 -19.80 -11.39 23.15
N GLU A 33 -19.85 -12.21 22.09
CA GLU A 33 -18.75 -13.11 21.72
C GLU A 33 -17.54 -12.37 21.14
N ALA A 34 -17.78 -11.31 20.38
CA ALA A 34 -16.75 -10.64 19.59
C ALA A 34 -16.01 -9.54 20.37
N LEU A 35 -16.67 -8.85 21.30
CA LEU A 35 -16.10 -7.74 22.05
C LEU A 35 -14.82 -8.12 22.84
N PRO A 36 -14.73 -9.26 23.54
CA PRO A 36 -13.49 -9.69 24.18
C PRO A 36 -12.34 -9.89 23.18
N LEU A 37 -12.64 -10.43 21.99
CA LEU A 37 -11.65 -10.62 20.92
C LEU A 37 -11.17 -9.28 20.34
N PHE A 38 -12.07 -8.29 20.21
CA PHE A 38 -11.71 -6.94 19.76
C PHE A 38 -10.84 -6.21 20.80
N ILE A 39 -11.17 -6.33 22.08
CA ILE A 39 -10.37 -5.76 23.17
C ILE A 39 -8.97 -6.39 23.19
N ALA A 40 -8.85 -7.72 23.18
CA ALA A 40 -7.54 -8.40 23.17
C ALA A 40 -6.71 -8.09 21.90
N THR A 41 -7.37 -7.94 20.75
CA THR A 41 -6.73 -7.48 19.50
C THR A 41 -6.20 -6.05 19.63
N ALA A 42 -7.01 -5.15 20.16
CA ALA A 42 -6.64 -3.75 20.37
C ALA A 42 -5.55 -3.58 21.44
N GLU A 43 -5.54 -4.39 22.51
CA GLU A 43 -4.46 -4.44 23.50
C GLU A 43 -3.13 -4.88 22.87
N THR A 44 -3.17 -5.92 22.03
CA THR A 44 -1.97 -6.42 21.33
C THR A 44 -1.42 -5.37 20.36
N LEU A 45 -2.29 -4.67 19.62
CA LEU A 45 -1.90 -3.56 18.74
C LEU A 45 -1.35 -2.37 19.54
N ALA A 46 -1.99 -1.98 20.65
CA ALA A 46 -1.54 -0.88 21.50
C ALA A 46 -0.15 -1.14 22.10
N HIS A 47 0.14 -2.40 22.46
CA HIS A 47 1.47 -2.82 22.90
C HIS A 47 2.51 -2.70 21.76
N ALA A 48 2.23 -3.27 20.58
CA ALA A 48 3.13 -3.20 19.42
C ALA A 48 3.39 -1.75 18.97
N HIS A 49 2.35 -0.90 18.98
CA HIS A 49 2.46 0.53 18.66
C HIS A 49 3.31 1.29 19.68
N GLY A 50 3.30 0.88 20.95
CA GLY A 50 4.18 1.42 21.99
C GLY A 50 5.67 1.15 21.72
N GLU A 51 5.99 -0.01 21.14
CA GLU A 51 7.33 -0.39 20.67
C GLU A 51 7.64 0.14 19.25
N GLY A 52 6.77 0.98 18.66
CA GLY A 52 6.96 1.57 17.34
C GLY A 52 6.66 0.64 16.15
N VAL A 53 6.11 -0.55 16.39
CA VAL A 53 5.78 -1.55 15.35
C VAL A 53 4.34 -1.39 14.89
N LEU A 54 4.10 -1.29 13.59
CA LEU A 54 2.76 -1.27 12.98
C LEU A 54 2.46 -2.62 12.32
N HIS A 55 1.22 -3.10 12.38
CA HIS A 55 0.85 -4.40 11.83
C HIS A 55 0.68 -4.37 10.31
N ARG A 56 -0.02 -3.35 9.76
CA ARG A 56 -0.17 -3.06 8.31
C ARG A 56 -0.83 -4.15 7.44
N ASP A 57 -1.25 -5.25 8.04
CA ASP A 57 -2.03 -6.33 7.40
C ASP A 57 -3.04 -6.96 8.35
N LEU A 58 -3.58 -6.18 9.28
CA LEU A 58 -4.58 -6.70 10.22
C LEU A 58 -5.86 -7.11 9.47
N LYS A 59 -6.19 -8.40 9.55
CA LYS A 59 -7.36 -9.04 8.93
C LYS A 59 -7.74 -10.30 9.74
N PRO A 60 -8.97 -10.83 9.63
CA PRO A 60 -9.40 -12.00 10.40
C PRO A 60 -8.53 -13.25 10.23
N ASP A 61 -7.84 -13.42 9.11
CA ASP A 61 -6.90 -14.53 8.89
C ASP A 61 -5.66 -14.44 9.79
N ASN A 62 -5.24 -13.22 10.16
CA ASN A 62 -4.07 -12.93 10.98
C ASN A 62 -4.41 -12.83 12.49
N VAL A 63 -5.67 -13.09 12.89
CA VAL A 63 -6.10 -13.15 14.29
C VAL A 63 -6.40 -14.59 14.65
N MET A 64 -5.48 -15.26 15.34
CA MET A 64 -5.67 -16.62 15.84
C MET A 64 -6.40 -16.59 17.18
N VAL A 65 -7.46 -17.38 17.32
CA VAL A 65 -8.25 -17.54 18.54
C VAL A 65 -7.88 -18.87 19.18
N LEU A 66 -7.36 -18.81 20.41
CA LEU A 66 -6.83 -19.94 21.19
C LEU A 66 -7.84 -20.49 22.22
N GLY A 67 -8.92 -19.76 22.47
CA GLY A 67 -9.93 -20.08 23.47
C GLY A 67 -10.90 -18.91 23.65
N GLN A 68 -11.68 -18.91 24.74
CA GLN A 68 -12.49 -17.73 25.10
C GLN A 68 -11.59 -16.53 25.38
N ALA A 69 -11.77 -15.45 24.63
CA ALA A 69 -11.04 -14.18 24.70
C ALA A 69 -9.50 -14.20 24.47
N GLN A 70 -8.84 -15.35 24.39
CA GLN A 70 -7.40 -15.41 24.12
C GLN A 70 -7.10 -15.39 22.62
N ILE A 71 -6.34 -14.38 22.17
CA ILE A 71 -5.90 -14.23 20.77
C ILE A 71 -4.38 -14.17 20.63
N LYS A 72 -3.88 -14.48 19.43
CA LYS A 72 -2.54 -14.11 18.95
C LYS A 72 -2.64 -13.43 17.58
N LEU A 73 -1.91 -12.34 17.40
CA LEU A 73 -1.74 -11.70 16.10
C LEU A 73 -0.56 -12.34 15.36
N LEU A 74 -0.79 -12.72 14.11
CA LEU A 74 0.23 -13.23 13.19
C LEU A 74 0.68 -12.13 12.23
N ASP A 75 1.86 -12.32 11.61
CA ASP A 75 2.33 -11.54 10.47
C ASP A 75 2.24 -10.01 10.63
N PHE A 76 3.08 -9.46 11.51
CA PHE A 76 3.30 -8.01 11.72
C PHE A 76 3.95 -7.31 10.50
N GLY A 77 3.39 -7.46 9.31
CA GLY A 77 3.75 -6.72 8.10
C GLY A 77 5.18 -6.94 7.61
N ILE A 78 5.97 -7.85 8.21
CA ILE A 78 7.41 -7.98 7.99
C ILE A 78 7.72 -8.27 6.50
N ALA A 79 6.90 -9.11 5.85
CA ALA A 79 6.98 -9.38 4.41
C ALA A 79 6.66 -8.15 3.55
N LYS A 80 5.76 -7.25 3.98
CA LYS A 80 5.39 -6.04 3.22
C LYS A 80 6.49 -4.98 3.20
N PHE A 81 7.49 -5.02 4.09
CA PHE A 81 8.69 -4.20 3.93
C PHE A 81 9.52 -4.62 2.70
N VAL A 82 9.34 -5.85 2.20
CA VAL A 82 9.98 -6.36 0.99
C VAL A 82 9.06 -6.24 -0.24
N GLU A 83 7.73 -6.28 -0.06
CA GLU A 83 6.76 -6.23 -1.15
C GLU A 83 6.21 -4.83 -1.49
N ASN A 84 6.37 -3.81 -0.62
CA ASN A 84 5.85 -2.45 -0.85
C ASN A 84 6.68 -1.59 -1.83
N GLU A 85 7.26 -2.18 -2.86
CA GLU A 85 7.65 -1.47 -4.09
C GLU A 85 6.51 -1.54 -5.14
N GLY A 86 5.41 -0.83 -4.83
CA GLY A 86 4.52 -0.25 -5.84
C GLY A 86 3.47 -1.15 -6.51
N SER A 87 3.27 -2.41 -6.10
CA SER A 87 2.31 -3.30 -6.78
C SER A 87 1.21 -3.88 -5.89
N LEU A 88 0.07 -3.17 -5.84
CA LEU A 88 -1.23 -3.84 -5.75
C LEU A 88 -1.41 -4.63 -7.07
N ALA A 89 -1.30 -5.95 -7.03
CA ALA A 89 -1.34 -6.81 -8.22
C ALA A 89 -2.78 -7.05 -8.72
N VAL A 90 -3.25 -6.23 -9.68
CA VAL A 90 -4.53 -6.44 -10.38
C VAL A 90 -4.35 -7.54 -11.44
N THR A 91 -5.06 -8.67 -11.28
CA THR A 91 -5.13 -9.74 -12.28
C THR A 91 -5.89 -9.29 -13.53
N SER A 92 -5.74 -10.04 -14.62
CA SER A 92 -6.34 -9.76 -15.93
C SER A 92 -7.89 -9.73 -15.98
N THR A 93 -8.59 -10.03 -14.88
CA THR A 93 -10.05 -9.90 -14.73
C THR A 93 -10.48 -8.66 -13.93
N GLY A 94 -9.54 -7.85 -13.43
CA GLY A 94 -9.82 -6.71 -12.54
C GLY A 94 -9.87 -7.06 -11.03
N ALA A 95 -9.70 -8.34 -10.68
CA ALA A 95 -9.56 -8.80 -9.30
C ALA A 95 -8.11 -8.67 -8.81
N LEU A 96 -7.88 -8.19 -7.60
CA LEU A 96 -6.53 -8.12 -7.02
C LEU A 96 -6.13 -9.45 -6.39
N VAL A 97 -4.87 -9.86 -6.52
CA VAL A 97 -4.30 -10.89 -5.65
C VAL A 97 -4.19 -10.31 -4.24
N GLY A 98 -4.90 -10.94 -3.30
CA GLY A 98 -5.13 -10.38 -1.96
C GLY A 98 -6.32 -9.42 -1.91
N SER A 99 -7.26 -9.66 -0.99
CA SER A 99 -8.45 -8.82 -0.83
C SER A 99 -8.13 -7.50 -0.11
N PRO A 100 -8.29 -6.32 -0.75
CA PRO A 100 -7.92 -5.01 -0.17
C PRO A 100 -8.91 -4.51 0.90
N PHE A 101 -9.88 -5.33 1.32
CA PHE A 101 -11.01 -4.89 2.14
C PHE A 101 -10.60 -4.30 3.49
N TYR A 102 -9.52 -4.79 4.10
CA TYR A 102 -8.98 -4.30 5.37
C TYR A 102 -7.98 -3.14 5.21
N MET A 103 -7.59 -2.82 3.97
CA MET A 103 -6.67 -1.73 3.68
C MET A 103 -7.32 -0.37 3.95
N SER A 104 -6.59 0.50 4.64
CA SER A 104 -7.00 1.88 4.91
C SER A 104 -6.99 2.75 3.63
N PRO A 105 -7.77 3.85 3.57
CA PRO A 105 -7.81 4.75 2.42
C PRO A 105 -6.44 5.37 2.08
N GLU A 106 -5.58 5.62 3.06
CA GLU A 106 -4.23 6.12 2.87
C GLU A 106 -3.27 5.06 2.30
N GLN A 107 -3.37 3.80 2.72
CA GLN A 107 -2.64 2.69 2.10
C GLN A 107 -3.15 2.42 0.67
N ALA A 108 -4.47 2.45 0.47
CA ALA A 108 -5.12 2.15 -0.80
C ALA A 108 -4.85 3.20 -1.90
N ARG A 109 -4.48 4.44 -1.52
CA ARG A 109 -4.08 5.51 -2.46
C ARG A 109 -2.69 5.32 -3.09
N GLY A 110 -1.98 4.24 -2.77
CA GLY A 110 -0.77 3.81 -3.50
C GLY A 110 0.44 4.76 -3.44
N ARG A 111 0.42 5.78 -2.58
CA ARG A 111 1.56 6.69 -2.41
C ARG A 111 2.68 5.92 -1.69
N GLY A 112 3.85 5.81 -2.33
CA GLY A 112 4.99 5.01 -1.86
C GLY A 112 5.47 5.32 -0.43
N PRO A 113 6.35 4.47 0.10
CA PRO A 113 6.25 3.82 1.40
C PRO A 113 5.90 4.74 2.57
N ASP A 114 4.86 4.33 3.31
CA ASP A 114 4.56 4.68 4.71
C ASP A 114 4.47 6.16 5.13
N LYS A 115 4.48 7.14 4.21
CA LYS A 115 4.56 8.55 4.61
C LYS A 115 3.30 9.11 5.31
N ASN A 116 2.16 8.43 5.16
CA ASN A 116 0.90 8.72 5.87
C ASN A 116 0.35 7.51 6.65
N VAL A 117 1.09 6.39 6.74
CA VAL A 117 0.62 5.14 7.37
C VAL A 117 1.19 5.09 8.78
N ASP A 118 0.35 5.45 9.76
CA ASP A 118 0.66 5.40 11.19
C ASP A 118 -0.26 4.40 11.91
N CYS A 119 -0.30 4.45 13.25
CA CYS A 119 -1.20 3.63 14.08
C CYS A 119 -2.68 3.68 13.66
N ARG A 120 -3.12 4.77 13.02
CA ARG A 120 -4.51 5.00 12.60
C ARG A 120 -4.90 4.17 11.39
N SER A 121 -3.93 3.67 10.62
CA SER A 121 -4.18 2.70 9.55
C SER A 121 -4.59 1.35 10.13
N ASP A 122 -3.89 0.87 11.18
CA ASP A 122 -4.27 -0.35 11.89
C ASP A 122 -5.63 -0.19 12.61
N ILE A 123 -5.95 1.01 13.13
CA ILE A 123 -7.28 1.34 13.70
C ILE A 123 -8.38 1.20 12.63
N TYR A 124 -8.14 1.66 11.40
CA TYR A 124 -9.09 1.46 10.31
C TYR A 124 -9.26 -0.02 9.97
N SER A 125 -8.15 -0.77 9.84
CA SER A 125 -8.19 -2.22 9.59
C SER A 125 -8.94 -2.97 10.68
N LEU A 126 -8.78 -2.56 11.95
CA LEU A 126 -9.55 -3.09 13.08
C LEU A 126 -11.03 -2.73 12.96
N GLY A 127 -11.37 -1.50 12.55
CA GLY A 127 -12.74 -1.11 12.22
C GLY A 127 -13.40 -2.02 11.17
N VAL A 128 -12.67 -2.34 10.10
CA VAL A 128 -13.15 -3.28 9.07
C VAL A 128 -13.32 -4.70 9.65
N LEU A 129 -12.36 -5.16 10.46
CA LEU A 129 -12.40 -6.48 11.10
C LEU A 129 -13.60 -6.61 12.05
N MET A 130 -13.86 -5.59 12.88
CA MET A 130 -15.02 -5.55 13.77
C MET A 130 -16.32 -5.59 12.97
N PHE A 131 -16.46 -4.73 11.95
CA PHE A 131 -17.63 -4.69 11.07
C PHE A 131 -17.88 -6.05 10.38
N LYS A 132 -16.83 -6.70 9.87
CA LYS A 132 -16.88 -8.02 9.23
C LYS A 132 -17.27 -9.14 10.20
N THR A 133 -16.78 -9.08 11.42
CA THR A 133 -17.06 -10.08 12.46
C THR A 133 -18.53 -10.05 12.87
N LEU A 134 -19.12 -8.85 12.97
CA LEU A 134 -20.49 -8.63 13.45
C LEU A 134 -21.57 -8.72 12.36
N SER A 135 -21.24 -8.37 11.11
CA SER A 135 -22.21 -8.42 9.98
C SER A 135 -22.00 -9.58 9.01
N GLY A 136 -20.84 -10.25 9.06
CA GLY A 136 -20.41 -11.21 8.03
C GLY A 136 -20.02 -10.56 6.70
N GLN A 137 -20.06 -9.23 6.56
CA GLN A 137 -19.76 -8.49 5.33
C GLN A 137 -18.70 -7.40 5.57
N VAL A 138 -17.97 -6.98 4.55
CA VAL A 138 -17.03 -5.85 4.68
C VAL A 138 -17.78 -4.53 4.41
N PRO A 139 -17.42 -3.41 5.05
CA PRO A 139 -18.20 -2.16 4.96
C PRO A 139 -18.19 -1.52 3.57
N ILE A 140 -17.12 -1.73 2.77
CA ILE A 140 -17.02 -1.22 1.40
C ILE A 140 -16.39 -2.31 0.52
N GLN A 141 -17.14 -2.74 -0.49
CA GLN A 141 -16.76 -3.68 -1.54
C GLN A 141 -17.52 -3.31 -2.83
N ALA A 142 -16.89 -3.55 -3.98
CA ALA A 142 -17.48 -3.44 -5.31
C ALA A 142 -17.06 -4.63 -6.18
N ASP A 143 -17.57 -4.69 -7.41
CA ASP A 143 -17.31 -5.78 -8.36
C ASP A 143 -15.84 -5.81 -8.83
N SER A 144 -15.14 -4.68 -8.79
CA SER A 144 -13.70 -4.59 -9.04
C SER A 144 -12.92 -4.03 -7.85
N VAL A 145 -11.62 -4.36 -7.77
CA VAL A 145 -10.77 -3.83 -6.71
C VAL A 145 -10.44 -2.35 -6.91
N ILE A 146 -10.25 -1.91 -8.15
CA ILE A 146 -10.02 -0.49 -8.46
C ILE A 146 -11.21 0.35 -7.97
N GLU A 147 -12.44 -0.12 -8.21
CA GLU A 147 -13.65 0.52 -7.71
C GLU A 147 -13.77 0.42 -6.19
N THR A 148 -13.48 -0.74 -5.58
CA THR A 148 -13.44 -0.88 -4.11
C THR A 148 -12.49 0.13 -3.46
N ILE A 149 -11.32 0.37 -4.06
CA ILE A 149 -10.35 1.39 -3.63
C ILE A 149 -10.89 2.81 -3.85
N ALA A 150 -11.53 3.08 -4.99
CA ALA A 150 -12.15 4.37 -5.28
C ALA A 150 -13.28 4.69 -4.28
N LEU A 151 -14.16 3.73 -3.97
CA LEU A 151 -15.22 3.87 -2.97
C LEU A 151 -14.62 4.12 -1.57
N LYS A 152 -13.66 3.29 -1.13
CA LYS A 152 -12.96 3.47 0.17
C LYS A 152 -12.32 4.84 0.35
N THR A 153 -11.93 5.49 -0.74
CA THR A 153 -11.20 6.77 -0.72
C THR A 153 -12.09 7.99 -0.96
N SER A 154 -13.40 7.79 -1.23
CA SER A 154 -14.36 8.86 -1.57
C SER A 154 -15.70 8.78 -0.84
N GLN A 155 -16.12 7.62 -0.33
CA GLN A 155 -17.41 7.42 0.35
C GLN A 155 -17.22 7.03 1.82
N PRO A 156 -18.05 7.54 2.74
CA PRO A 156 -18.06 7.09 4.13
C PRO A 156 -18.52 5.62 4.20
N ALA A 157 -18.00 4.88 5.18
CA ALA A 157 -18.51 3.53 5.46
C ALA A 157 -19.97 3.59 5.94
N PRO A 158 -20.80 2.58 5.61
CA PRO A 158 -22.13 2.44 6.18
C PRO A 158 -22.07 2.19 7.69
N LEU A 159 -23.15 2.53 8.42
CA LEU A 159 -23.30 2.16 9.82
C LEU A 159 -23.63 0.68 9.95
N LEU A 160 -23.19 0.01 11.03
CA LEU A 160 -23.42 -1.42 11.21
C LEU A 160 -24.92 -1.72 11.33
N SER A 161 -25.69 -0.84 11.99
CA SER A 161 -27.16 -0.91 12.07
C SER A 161 -27.86 -1.00 10.70
N THR A 162 -27.28 -0.44 9.63
CA THR A 162 -27.87 -0.49 8.28
C THR A 162 -27.71 -1.84 7.58
N THR A 163 -26.90 -2.75 8.13
CA THR A 163 -26.67 -4.10 7.57
C THR A 163 -27.67 -5.16 8.06
N GLY A 164 -28.48 -4.84 9.06
CA GLY A 164 -29.32 -5.80 9.78
C GLY A 164 -28.59 -6.59 10.89
N ALA A 165 -27.29 -6.34 11.09
CA ALA A 165 -26.57 -6.84 12.26
C ALA A 165 -27.05 -6.15 13.55
N ALA A 166 -26.95 -6.87 14.68
CA ALA A 166 -27.24 -6.29 15.99
C ALA A 166 -26.19 -5.21 16.32
N SER A 167 -26.63 -3.96 16.40
CA SER A 167 -25.81 -2.80 16.75
C SER A 167 -26.54 -1.90 17.75
N ASN A 168 -25.78 -1.05 18.44
CA ASN A 168 -26.29 0.06 19.23
C ASN A 168 -25.61 1.36 18.78
N GLU A 169 -26.12 2.52 19.21
CA GLU A 169 -25.58 3.80 18.74
C GLU A 169 -24.10 4.01 19.09
N GLU A 170 -23.61 3.45 20.21
CA GLU A 170 -22.22 3.59 20.62
C GLU A 170 -21.28 2.77 19.74
N LEU A 171 -21.66 1.54 19.42
CA LEU A 171 -20.94 0.69 18.49
C LEU A 171 -20.90 1.29 17.07
N ASP A 172 -22.01 1.86 16.60
CA ASP A 172 -22.07 2.60 15.34
C ASP A 172 -21.15 3.85 15.39
N ARG A 173 -21.10 4.60 16.51
CA ARG A 173 -20.17 5.73 16.71
C ARG A 173 -18.70 5.27 16.66
N ILE A 174 -18.34 4.22 17.38
CA ILE A 174 -16.99 3.65 17.44
C ILE A 174 -16.55 3.18 16.04
N LEU A 175 -17.40 2.44 15.33
CA LEU A 175 -17.12 1.95 13.98
C LEU A 175 -17.00 3.10 12.97
N ALA A 176 -17.91 4.07 12.98
CA ALA A 176 -17.84 5.25 12.12
C ALA A 176 -16.54 6.05 12.35
N ARG A 177 -16.11 6.17 13.62
CA ARG A 177 -14.84 6.83 13.96
C ARG A 177 -13.62 6.03 13.50
N CYS A 178 -13.61 4.71 13.65
CA CYS A 178 -12.53 3.86 13.12
C CYS A 178 -12.44 3.92 11.58
N LEU A 179 -13.59 3.93 10.91
CA LEU A 179 -13.71 3.84 9.44
C LEU A 179 -13.66 5.19 8.72
N ALA A 180 -13.36 6.30 9.41
CA ALA A 180 -13.28 7.62 8.81
C ALA A 180 -12.21 7.71 7.70
N ILE A 181 -12.53 8.40 6.59
CA ILE A 181 -11.64 8.49 5.42
C ILE A 181 -10.35 9.23 5.74
N GLU A 182 -10.44 10.38 6.41
CA GLU A 182 -9.27 11.13 6.88
C GLU A 182 -8.76 10.52 8.22
N PRO A 183 -7.48 10.11 8.32
CA PRO A 183 -6.92 9.54 9.55
C PRO A 183 -7.09 10.45 10.78
N GLU A 184 -7.08 11.77 10.60
CA GLU A 184 -7.22 12.77 11.66
C GLU A 184 -8.61 12.77 12.33
N LYS A 185 -9.63 12.17 11.70
CA LYS A 185 -10.96 12.00 12.30
C LYS A 185 -11.09 10.69 13.08
N ARG A 186 -10.11 9.79 13.00
CA ARG A 186 -10.09 8.53 13.75
C ARG A 186 -9.69 8.75 15.21
N TYR A 187 -9.62 7.66 15.96
CA TYR A 187 -8.92 7.63 17.24
C TYR A 187 -7.44 8.01 17.03
N ALA A 188 -6.89 8.85 17.91
CA ALA A 188 -5.52 9.31 17.81
C ALA A 188 -4.50 8.20 18.14
N SER A 189 -4.93 7.16 18.87
CA SER A 189 -4.16 5.95 19.19
C SER A 189 -5.10 4.78 19.50
N VAL A 190 -4.61 3.54 19.45
CA VAL A 190 -5.41 2.36 19.83
C VAL A 190 -5.81 2.38 21.32
N ASN A 191 -5.00 3.01 22.19
CA ASN A 191 -5.32 3.24 23.60
C ASN A 191 -6.55 4.17 23.81
N GLU A 192 -6.91 4.97 22.81
CA GLU A 192 -8.15 5.76 22.85
C GLU A 192 -9.35 4.89 22.47
N LEU A 193 -9.23 4.11 21.39
CA LEU A 193 -10.25 3.12 20.98
C LEU A 193 -10.54 2.09 22.08
N LEU A 194 -9.52 1.61 22.79
CA LEU A 194 -9.66 0.66 23.89
C LEU A 194 -10.57 1.15 25.02
N LYS A 195 -10.63 2.46 25.27
CA LYS A 195 -11.52 3.02 26.31
C LYS A 195 -12.97 2.89 25.90
N ASP A 196 -13.28 3.24 24.66
CA ASP A 196 -14.64 3.18 24.13
C ASP A 196 -15.10 1.72 23.94
N LEU A 197 -14.22 0.81 23.49
CA LEU A 197 -14.51 -0.63 23.43
C LEU A 197 -14.78 -1.22 24.81
N ARG A 198 -14.00 -0.87 25.83
CA ARG A 198 -14.28 -1.28 27.22
C ARG A 198 -15.54 -0.62 27.78
N GLY A 199 -15.93 0.55 27.27
CA GLY A 199 -17.21 1.19 27.57
C GLY A 199 -18.44 0.47 27.00
N LEU A 200 -18.27 -0.40 26.01
CA LEU A 200 -19.33 -1.32 25.54
C LEU A 200 -19.50 -2.54 26.48
N TYR A 201 -18.55 -2.77 27.38
CA TYR A 201 -18.65 -3.82 28.39
C TYR A 201 -19.65 -3.36 29.46
N VAL A 202 -20.88 -3.85 29.35
CA VAL A 202 -21.81 -3.80 30.47
C VAL A 202 -21.25 -4.77 31.51
N GLU A 203 -20.81 -4.27 32.67
CA GLU A 203 -20.67 -5.13 33.84
C GLU A 203 -22.02 -5.81 34.05
N GLU A 204 -22.01 -7.13 34.16
CA GLU A 204 -23.18 -7.91 34.52
C GLU A 204 -23.54 -7.52 35.97
N GLU A 205 -24.32 -6.43 36.13
CA GLU A 205 -24.83 -5.97 37.41
C GLU A 205 -25.48 -7.19 38.09
N ALA A 206 -24.93 -7.55 39.25
CA ALA A 206 -25.30 -8.76 39.95
C ALA A 206 -26.82 -8.87 40.06
N LEU A 207 -27.39 -9.86 39.35
CA LEU A 207 -28.84 -10.09 39.26
C LEU A 207 -29.44 -10.01 40.67
N PRO A 208 -30.35 -9.06 40.96
CA PRO A 208 -30.95 -8.96 42.27
C PRO A 208 -31.76 -10.24 42.54
N ASP A 209 -31.52 -10.83 43.71
CA ASP A 209 -32.05 -12.14 44.11
C ASP A 209 -33.58 -12.22 43.93
N LEU A 210 -34.01 -13.02 42.94
CA LEU A 210 -35.42 -13.17 42.56
C LEU A 210 -36.27 -13.92 43.60
N ASN A 211 -35.70 -14.32 44.75
CA ASN A 211 -36.45 -14.94 45.85
C ASN A 211 -37.15 -13.95 46.79
N GLN A 212 -37.03 -12.63 46.62
CA GLN A 212 -37.85 -11.65 47.37
C GLN A 212 -39.05 -11.17 46.56
N ALA A 213 -40.15 -11.89 46.73
CA ALA A 213 -41.41 -11.65 46.06
C ALA A 213 -42.19 -10.44 46.59
N SER A 214 -43.15 -9.99 45.76
CA SER A 214 -44.41 -9.31 46.12
C SER A 214 -44.41 -7.81 46.50
N SER A 215 -44.75 -6.96 45.51
CA SER A 215 -45.97 -6.12 45.57
C SER A 215 -46.29 -5.41 44.24
N SER A 216 -47.46 -5.68 43.66
CA SER A 216 -48.16 -4.79 42.69
C SER A 216 -48.95 -3.69 43.46
N PRO A 217 -49.60 -2.66 42.86
CA PRO A 217 -49.94 -2.39 41.44
C PRO A 217 -49.52 -0.94 40.99
N LYS A 218 -49.96 -0.25 39.90
CA LYS A 218 -51.22 -0.20 39.10
C LYS A 218 -51.02 0.63 37.80
N ALA A 219 -51.83 0.44 36.74
CA ALA A 219 -51.85 1.25 35.50
C ALA A 219 -52.96 2.34 35.48
N PRO A 220 -52.88 3.40 34.63
CA PRO A 220 -53.68 3.54 33.36
C PRO A 220 -52.99 4.43 32.25
N SER A 221 -53.51 4.76 31.04
CA SER A 221 -54.45 4.13 30.07
C SER A 221 -54.61 4.95 28.74
N GLY A 222 -54.25 4.39 27.56
CA GLY A 222 -54.75 4.77 26.21
C GLY A 222 -54.12 5.99 25.47
N SER A 223 -54.37 6.24 24.16
CA SER A 223 -54.88 5.41 23.04
C SER A 223 -54.84 6.14 21.67
N LYS A 224 -54.80 5.37 20.54
CA LYS A 224 -55.28 5.64 19.14
C LYS A 224 -54.28 5.93 17.99
N LEU A 225 -54.39 5.07 16.95
CA LEU A 225 -54.11 5.24 15.50
C LEU A 225 -55.50 5.21 14.77
N PRO A 226 -55.72 5.62 13.48
CA PRO A 226 -55.17 5.07 12.20
C PRO A 226 -54.61 6.19 11.27
N LEU A 227 -53.86 6.03 10.15
CA LEU A 227 -53.66 5.01 9.09
C LEU A 227 -54.47 5.23 7.78
N LEU A 228 -53.79 5.60 6.68
CA LEU A 228 -54.06 5.37 5.22
C LEU A 228 -53.13 6.27 4.34
N LEU A 229 -53.03 6.14 3.00
CA LEU A 229 -52.38 5.12 2.14
C LEU A 229 -52.30 5.67 0.68
N ALA A 230 -51.50 5.06 -0.20
CA ALA A 230 -51.32 5.35 -1.66
C ALA A 230 -50.58 6.66 -2.04
N GLY A 231 -49.88 6.76 -3.17
CA GLY A 231 -49.68 5.82 -4.30
C GLY A 231 -48.41 6.12 -5.14
N VAL A 232 -48.12 5.29 -6.14
CA VAL A 232 -46.81 5.18 -6.84
C VAL A 232 -46.89 5.66 -8.31
N VAL A 233 -45.76 5.69 -9.05
CA VAL A 233 -45.60 5.63 -10.54
C VAL A 233 -45.67 6.99 -11.29
N ILE A 234 -44.51 7.56 -11.71
CA ILE A 234 -43.89 7.54 -13.08
C ILE A 234 -44.39 8.70 -14.00
N LEU A 235 -43.65 9.39 -14.90
CA LEU A 235 -42.26 9.36 -15.44
C LEU A 235 -41.85 10.71 -16.10
N PHE A 236 -40.52 10.88 -16.31
CA PHE A 236 -39.80 11.56 -17.42
C PHE A 236 -39.87 13.08 -17.74
N ALA A 237 -38.70 13.51 -18.25
CA ALA A 237 -38.38 14.66 -19.12
C ALA A 237 -38.28 16.06 -18.47
N GLY A 238 -37.21 16.80 -18.82
CA GLY A 238 -37.01 18.18 -18.35
C GLY A 238 -35.62 18.80 -18.54
N GLY A 239 -34.60 18.04 -18.92
CA GLY A 239 -33.24 18.56 -19.18
C GLY A 239 -33.13 19.33 -20.50
N TYR A 240 -33.85 20.44 -20.68
CA TYR A 240 -33.71 21.33 -21.86
C TYR A 240 -34.26 22.76 -21.68
N VAL A 241 -33.82 23.51 -20.64
CA VAL A 241 -33.84 24.99 -20.69
C VAL A 241 -32.58 25.56 -20.03
N ILE A 242 -31.51 25.64 -20.81
CA ILE A 242 -30.47 26.67 -20.62
C ILE A 242 -30.65 27.66 -21.80
N PHE A 243 -30.40 28.95 -21.53
CA PHE A 243 -30.47 30.10 -22.45
C PHE A 243 -31.86 30.72 -22.71
N HIS A 244 -31.84 32.06 -22.79
CA HIS A 244 -32.87 33.01 -23.26
C HIS A 244 -33.94 33.51 -22.26
N LEU A 245 -33.56 34.42 -21.34
CA LEU A 245 -33.79 35.88 -21.52
C LEU A 245 -33.06 36.73 -20.45
N PRO A 246 -32.58 37.95 -20.75
CA PRO A 246 -31.94 38.86 -19.78
C PRO A 246 -32.87 39.99 -19.31
N LEU A 247 -32.50 40.73 -18.25
CA LEU A 247 -32.43 42.21 -18.24
C LEU A 247 -31.92 42.83 -16.90
N ALA A 248 -31.05 43.84 -17.08
CA ALA A 248 -30.64 44.98 -16.25
C ALA A 248 -30.95 45.13 -14.72
N MET A 249 -29.87 45.46 -13.99
CA MET A 249 -29.65 46.56 -13.02
C MET A 249 -30.86 47.46 -12.62
N ASP A 250 -30.96 48.02 -11.40
CA ASP A 250 -29.87 48.63 -10.60
C ASP A 250 -30.14 48.78 -9.07
N SER A 251 -29.06 49.10 -8.34
CA SER A 251 -28.95 49.82 -7.04
C SER A 251 -30.00 49.65 -5.91
N HIS A 252 -29.57 49.00 -4.82
CA HIS A 252 -29.27 49.67 -3.54
C HIS A 252 -28.66 48.71 -2.49
N LYS A 253 -27.56 49.10 -1.84
CA LYS A 253 -27.01 48.46 -0.62
C LYS A 253 -27.56 49.17 0.62
N PRO A 254 -27.65 48.44 1.76
CA PRO A 254 -27.01 48.94 2.96
C PRO A 254 -25.90 47.99 3.47
N SER A 255 -24.93 48.57 4.16
CA SER A 255 -23.77 47.88 4.72
C SER A 255 -24.06 47.29 6.09
N MET A 256 -23.46 46.13 6.39
CA MET A 256 -23.21 45.72 7.77
C MET A 256 -21.74 45.28 7.88
N ARG A 257 -21.01 45.92 8.80
CA ARG A 257 -19.63 45.54 9.11
C ARG A 257 -19.65 44.22 9.88
N VAL A 258 -18.80 43.27 9.48
CA VAL A 258 -18.30 42.24 10.39
C VAL A 258 -16.88 42.66 10.75
N ASP A 259 -16.69 43.11 11.98
CA ASP A 259 -15.39 43.54 12.46
C ASP A 259 -14.43 42.36 12.61
N LYS A 260 -13.13 42.65 12.49
CA LYS A 260 -12.05 41.65 12.58
C LYS A 260 -12.08 40.93 13.93
N VAL A 261 -12.33 39.61 13.89
CA VAL A 261 -11.74 38.66 14.84
C VAL A 261 -10.77 37.76 14.06
N LEU A 262 -9.68 38.37 13.59
CA LEU A 262 -8.46 37.63 13.24
C LEU A 262 -7.62 37.45 14.52
N ALA A 263 -8.12 36.62 15.44
CA ALA A 263 -7.27 36.03 16.47
C ALA A 263 -6.38 35.00 15.76
N GLY A 264 -5.06 35.18 15.83
CA GLY A 264 -4.12 34.43 14.99
C GLY A 264 -4.07 32.94 15.35
N SER A 265 -4.42 32.09 14.40
CA SER A 265 -3.70 30.81 14.28
C SER A 265 -2.38 31.11 13.57
N GLU A 266 -1.31 31.25 14.34
CA GLU A 266 0.03 31.22 13.76
C GLU A 266 0.19 29.86 13.07
N LYS A 267 0.20 29.84 11.73
CA LYS A 267 0.74 28.71 10.98
C LYS A 267 2.21 28.60 11.36
N LYS A 268 2.51 27.74 12.34
CA LYS A 268 3.85 27.46 12.86
C LYS A 268 4.82 27.38 11.69
N ARG A 269 5.70 28.39 11.57
CA ARG A 269 6.53 28.59 10.38
C ARG A 269 7.49 27.41 10.29
N ARG A 270 7.24 26.51 9.32
CA ARG A 270 8.02 25.28 9.18
C ARG A 270 9.50 25.61 9.00
N THR A 271 10.34 24.87 9.69
CA THR A 271 11.80 25.00 9.61
C THR A 271 12.36 24.07 8.53
N ALA A 272 13.57 24.32 8.06
CA ALA A 272 14.25 23.46 7.08
C ALA A 272 14.40 21.99 7.56
N SER A 273 14.45 21.75 8.87
CA SER A 273 14.45 20.42 9.48
C SER A 273 13.10 19.71 9.45
N ASP A 274 11.98 20.42 9.33
CA ASP A 274 10.63 19.82 9.33
C ASP A 274 10.34 19.01 8.05
N PHE A 275 11.20 19.16 7.03
CA PHE A 275 11.16 18.42 5.76
C PHE A 275 12.13 17.24 5.72
N LEU A 276 12.84 16.96 6.84
CA LEU A 276 13.74 15.83 7.01
C LEU A 276 13.15 14.83 8.00
N ARG A 277 13.12 13.55 7.61
CA ARG A 277 12.78 12.43 8.49
C ARG A 277 13.95 11.46 8.55
N ASP A 278 14.32 11.07 9.76
CA ASP A 278 15.27 9.99 10.01
C ASP A 278 14.52 8.66 9.91
N GLU A 279 14.97 7.75 9.06
CA GLU A 279 14.42 6.38 8.98
C GLU A 279 15.33 5.38 9.74
N GLY A 280 16.36 5.87 10.43
CA GLY A 280 17.34 5.07 11.14
C GLY A 280 18.51 4.60 10.27
N ALA A 281 19.53 4.04 10.91
CA ALA A 281 20.69 3.41 10.27
C ALA A 281 21.40 4.23 9.16
N GLY A 282 21.33 5.57 9.23
CA GLY A 282 21.92 6.48 8.24
C GLY A 282 21.06 6.74 6.98
N VAL A 283 19.78 6.35 7.01
CA VAL A 283 18.80 6.56 5.94
C VAL A 283 17.94 7.78 6.27
N TRP A 284 17.85 8.73 5.34
CA TRP A 284 17.10 9.97 5.53
C TRP A 284 16.11 10.23 4.39
N THR A 285 14.90 10.65 4.76
CA THR A 285 13.85 11.05 3.84
C THR A 285 13.75 12.57 3.74
N VAL A 286 13.62 13.08 2.51
CA VAL A 286 13.32 14.48 2.19
C VAL A 286 11.93 14.57 1.55
N SER A 287 11.08 15.48 2.05
CA SER A 287 9.70 15.68 1.57
C SER A 287 9.49 16.99 0.81
N GLU A 288 8.36 17.10 0.11
CA GLU A 288 7.88 18.32 -0.53
C GLU A 288 8.03 19.56 0.37
N GLY A 289 8.53 20.65 -0.21
CA GLY A 289 8.83 21.91 0.48
C GLY A 289 10.30 22.09 0.85
N ALA A 290 11.12 21.03 0.82
CA ALA A 290 12.56 21.11 1.05
C ALA A 290 13.30 22.07 0.11
N ASP A 291 14.30 22.76 0.66
CA ASP A 291 15.10 23.77 -0.03
C ASP A 291 16.63 23.57 0.15
N SER A 292 17.44 24.57 -0.24
CA SER A 292 18.89 24.50 -0.08
C SER A 292 19.34 24.38 1.39
N ASP A 293 18.61 24.99 2.33
CA ASP A 293 18.95 24.93 3.76
C ASP A 293 18.60 23.55 4.32
N THR A 294 17.50 22.94 3.86
CA THR A 294 17.18 21.53 4.15
C THR A 294 18.32 20.60 3.72
N PHE A 295 18.87 20.76 2.52
CA PHE A 295 20.00 19.95 2.05
C PHE A 295 21.32 20.27 2.78
N ALA A 296 21.54 21.52 3.20
CA ALA A 296 22.68 21.92 4.01
C ALA A 296 22.65 21.33 5.44
N ILE A 297 21.46 21.14 6.01
CA ILE A 297 21.26 20.41 7.28
C ILE A 297 21.44 18.91 7.07
N LEU A 298 20.88 18.36 5.99
CA LEU A 298 20.97 16.93 5.65
C LEU A 298 22.43 16.49 5.47
N ALA A 299 23.23 17.23 4.70
CA ALA A 299 24.64 16.90 4.46
C ALA A 299 25.52 16.89 5.73
N LYS A 300 25.02 17.38 6.87
CA LYS A 300 25.70 17.37 8.18
C LYS A 300 25.22 16.23 9.09
N LYS A 301 24.30 15.37 8.64
CA LYS A 301 23.80 14.25 9.45
C LYS A 301 24.89 13.17 9.62
N PRO A 302 25.13 12.68 10.85
CA PRO A 302 26.14 11.64 11.08
C PRO A 302 25.71 10.34 10.39
N HIS A 303 26.69 9.62 9.84
CA HIS A 303 26.49 8.33 9.15
C HIS A 303 25.49 8.35 7.98
N LEU A 304 25.21 9.52 7.38
CA LEU A 304 24.34 9.63 6.21
C LEU A 304 24.89 8.82 5.02
N LYS A 305 24.15 7.79 4.63
CA LYS A 305 24.51 6.84 3.56
C LYS A 305 23.43 6.68 2.49
N GLU A 306 22.16 6.94 2.81
CA GLU A 306 21.04 6.81 1.87
C GLU A 306 20.08 7.99 1.99
N ILE A 307 19.61 8.52 0.85
CA ILE A 307 18.60 9.59 0.80
C ILE A 307 17.40 9.17 -0.07
N GLY A 308 16.19 9.28 0.46
CA GLY A 308 14.94 9.20 -0.30
C GLY A 308 14.32 10.58 -0.49
N ILE A 309 14.30 11.11 -1.72
CA ILE A 309 13.73 12.42 -2.08
C ILE A 309 12.37 12.20 -2.74
N LYS A 310 11.28 12.70 -2.14
CA LYS A 310 9.90 12.54 -2.66
C LYS A 310 9.21 13.88 -2.89
N SER A 311 8.69 14.07 -4.10
CA SER A 311 7.91 15.27 -4.50
C SER A 311 8.66 16.59 -4.25
N VAL A 312 9.99 16.59 -4.40
CA VAL A 312 10.85 17.78 -4.25
C VAL A 312 11.31 18.25 -5.62
N LYS A 313 11.14 19.54 -5.90
CA LYS A 313 11.70 20.21 -7.09
C LYS A 313 13.19 20.48 -6.89
N ILE A 314 14.01 19.49 -7.24
CA ILE A 314 15.48 19.55 -7.07
C ILE A 314 16.07 20.71 -7.88
N LYS A 315 17.03 21.42 -7.27
CA LYS A 315 17.84 22.47 -7.92
C LYS A 315 19.32 22.08 -7.84
N PRO A 316 20.17 22.43 -8.83
CA PRO A 316 21.60 22.09 -8.81
C PRO A 316 22.34 22.53 -7.52
N ALA A 317 21.95 23.66 -6.94
CA ALA A 317 22.52 24.16 -5.68
C ALA A 317 22.27 23.24 -4.47
N MET A 318 21.21 22.43 -4.47
CA MET A 318 20.91 21.46 -3.40
C MET A 318 21.91 20.28 -3.45
N LEU A 319 22.24 19.82 -4.65
CA LEU A 319 23.12 18.68 -4.89
C LEU A 319 24.58 19.00 -4.54
N ALA A 320 24.98 20.27 -4.59
CA ALA A 320 26.31 20.71 -4.20
C ALA A 320 26.68 20.32 -2.75
N TYR A 321 25.71 20.32 -1.83
CA TYR A 321 25.91 19.88 -0.45
C TYR A 321 26.17 18.38 -0.31
N LEU A 322 25.63 17.56 -1.22
CA LEU A 322 25.75 16.10 -1.17
C LEU A 322 27.06 15.58 -1.78
N LYS A 323 27.77 16.39 -2.56
CA LYS A 323 28.96 15.97 -3.33
C LYS A 323 30.12 15.45 -2.48
N ALA A 324 30.24 15.93 -1.24
CA ALA A 324 31.27 15.52 -0.28
C ALA A 324 30.77 14.48 0.77
N VAL A 325 29.48 14.13 0.74
CA VAL A 325 28.89 13.11 1.61
C VAL A 325 29.25 11.73 1.04
N PRO A 326 29.66 10.74 1.86
CA PRO A 326 29.96 9.38 1.42
C PRO A 326 28.66 8.59 1.15
N LEU A 327 27.81 9.12 0.28
CA LEU A 327 26.47 8.64 0.04
C LEU A 327 26.47 7.43 -0.91
N GLU A 328 25.84 6.33 -0.51
CA GLU A 328 25.78 5.08 -1.26
C GLU A 328 24.54 4.99 -2.16
N GLN A 329 23.43 5.60 -1.74
CA GLN A 329 22.12 5.51 -2.41
C GLN A 329 21.39 6.85 -2.49
N ILE A 330 20.79 7.13 -3.64
CA ILE A 330 19.68 8.09 -3.76
C ILE A 330 18.48 7.38 -4.39
N SER A 331 17.31 7.56 -3.80
CA SER A 331 16.01 7.26 -4.41
C SER A 331 15.27 8.57 -4.70
N LEU A 332 14.72 8.70 -5.90
CA LEU A 332 14.00 9.86 -6.40
C LEU A 332 12.58 9.42 -6.78
N GLU A 333 11.58 9.98 -6.11
CA GLU A 333 10.16 9.66 -6.34
C GLU A 333 9.41 10.96 -6.66
N ASP A 334 8.73 11.05 -7.81
CA ASP A 334 7.90 12.20 -8.20
C ASP A 334 8.65 13.56 -8.12
N VAL A 335 9.95 13.59 -8.44
CA VAL A 335 10.77 14.82 -8.36
C VAL A 335 10.57 15.77 -9.55
N GLY A 336 9.57 15.52 -10.39
CA GLY A 336 9.22 16.31 -11.57
C GLY A 336 10.25 16.22 -12.69
N ASN A 337 10.59 17.37 -13.28
CA ASN A 337 11.49 17.43 -14.44
C ASN A 337 12.97 17.38 -14.04
N LEU A 338 13.66 16.32 -14.43
CA LEU A 338 15.10 16.13 -14.21
C LEU A 338 15.89 16.69 -15.40
N SER A 339 16.33 17.95 -15.29
CA SER A 339 17.17 18.56 -16.32
C SER A 339 18.57 17.91 -16.38
N PRO A 340 19.29 18.01 -17.52
CA PRO A 340 20.66 17.52 -17.63
C PRO A 340 21.61 18.04 -16.55
N ASP A 341 21.43 19.28 -16.06
CA ASP A 341 22.24 19.86 -14.99
C ASP A 341 22.00 19.17 -13.64
N ILE A 342 20.75 18.81 -13.34
CA ILE A 342 20.38 18.08 -12.11
C ILE A 342 21.00 16.67 -12.15
N LEU A 343 20.91 15.99 -13.30
CA LEU A 343 21.46 14.65 -13.48
C LEU A 343 22.99 14.64 -13.50
N SER A 344 23.62 15.67 -14.07
CA SER A 344 25.07 15.89 -13.97
C SER A 344 25.51 16.18 -12.52
N GLY A 345 24.68 16.91 -11.76
CA GLY A 345 24.88 17.12 -10.32
C GLY A 345 24.87 15.81 -9.54
N ILE A 346 23.89 14.93 -9.79
CA ILE A 346 23.80 13.58 -9.20
C ILE A 346 24.99 12.72 -9.62
N ALA A 347 25.35 12.71 -10.91
CA ALA A 347 26.50 11.95 -11.41
C ALA A 347 27.84 12.39 -10.81
N SER A 348 27.93 13.64 -10.31
CA SER A 348 29.12 14.15 -9.62
C SER A 348 29.33 13.60 -8.20
N ILE A 349 28.35 12.91 -7.62
CA ILE A 349 28.41 12.28 -6.29
C ILE A 349 29.07 10.89 -6.45
N SER A 350 30.40 10.89 -6.51
CA SER A 350 31.22 9.73 -6.92
C SER A 350 31.12 8.47 -6.03
N SER A 351 30.59 8.59 -4.80
CA SER A 351 30.40 7.48 -3.86
C SER A 351 29.19 6.60 -4.19
N LEU A 352 28.25 7.08 -5.01
CA LEU A 352 26.98 6.40 -5.26
C LEU A 352 27.16 5.03 -5.93
N GLN A 353 26.50 4.04 -5.34
CA GLN A 353 26.47 2.65 -5.84
C GLN A 353 25.07 2.23 -6.31
N ARG A 354 24.02 2.91 -5.83
CA ARG A 354 22.62 2.67 -6.21
C ARG A 354 21.91 3.99 -6.53
N LEU A 355 21.21 4.01 -7.65
CA LEU A 355 20.24 5.06 -8.00
C LEU A 355 18.89 4.42 -8.30
N ARG A 356 17.83 5.03 -7.79
CA ARG A 356 16.45 4.65 -8.06
C ARG A 356 15.64 5.87 -8.48
N PHE A 357 14.89 5.72 -9.56
CA PHE A 357 13.98 6.70 -10.13
C PHE A 357 12.59 6.06 -10.20
N VAL A 358 11.61 6.67 -9.55
CA VAL A 358 10.20 6.24 -9.50
C VAL A 358 9.34 7.40 -9.97
N ASP A 359 8.46 7.13 -10.95
CA ASP A 359 7.52 8.12 -11.53
C ASP A 359 8.22 9.42 -12.01
N CYS A 360 9.46 9.28 -12.48
CA CYS A 360 10.27 10.38 -12.96
C CYS A 360 9.94 10.66 -14.44
N ILE A 361 8.75 11.19 -14.72
CA ILE A 361 8.19 11.45 -16.07
C ILE A 361 9.10 12.26 -17.02
N GLY A 362 10.08 13.00 -16.48
CA GLY A 362 11.07 13.74 -17.25
C GLY A 362 12.29 12.92 -17.70
N PHE A 363 12.54 11.75 -17.10
CA PHE A 363 13.77 10.99 -17.27
C PHE A 363 13.81 10.23 -18.61
N ASP A 364 14.68 10.69 -19.52
CA ASP A 364 14.84 10.17 -20.88
C ASP A 364 16.26 9.69 -21.17
N LYS A 365 16.52 9.27 -22.42
CA LYS A 365 17.84 8.86 -22.91
C LYS A 365 18.99 9.81 -22.55
N ARG A 366 18.80 11.13 -22.68
CA ARG A 366 19.86 12.12 -22.38
C ARG A 366 20.16 12.15 -20.89
N GLY A 367 19.13 11.92 -20.07
CA GLY A 367 19.29 11.73 -18.64
C GLY A 367 20.10 10.48 -18.30
N LEU A 368 19.81 9.36 -18.97
CA LEU A 368 20.60 8.14 -18.83
C LEU A 368 22.06 8.32 -19.29
N GLU A 369 22.28 9.06 -20.38
CA GLU A 369 23.61 9.42 -20.88
C GLU A 369 24.38 10.32 -19.91
N ALA A 370 23.72 11.23 -19.18
CA ALA A 370 24.34 12.06 -18.15
C ALA A 370 24.80 11.26 -16.92
N LEU A 371 24.09 10.17 -16.58
CA LEU A 371 24.48 9.25 -15.50
C LEU A 371 25.54 8.22 -15.92
N ALA A 372 25.70 7.98 -17.23
CA ALA A 372 26.58 6.95 -17.79
C ALA A 372 28.07 7.11 -17.44
N VAL A 373 28.47 8.27 -16.91
CA VAL A 373 29.83 8.56 -16.45
C VAL A 373 30.15 8.05 -15.03
N MET A 374 29.16 7.52 -14.29
CA MET A 374 29.33 7.14 -12.88
C MET A 374 30.13 5.82 -12.73
N PRO A 375 31.36 5.85 -12.19
CA PRO A 375 32.25 4.69 -12.20
C PRO A 375 31.90 3.61 -11.16
N ASN A 376 31.14 3.98 -10.12
CA ASN A 376 30.81 3.11 -8.99
C ASN A 376 29.37 2.59 -8.98
N LEU A 377 28.53 3.05 -9.93
CA LEU A 377 27.12 2.67 -9.98
C LEU A 377 26.98 1.17 -10.33
N LYS A 378 26.47 0.40 -9.38
CA LYS A 378 26.22 -1.05 -9.50
C LYS A 378 24.76 -1.37 -9.77
N ARG A 379 23.85 -0.53 -9.26
CA ARG A 379 22.41 -0.76 -9.28
C ARG A 379 21.68 0.48 -9.82
N LEU A 380 20.87 0.30 -10.85
CA LEU A 380 20.06 1.36 -11.44
C LEU A 380 18.62 0.87 -11.57
N PHE A 381 17.68 1.55 -10.92
CA PHE A 381 16.26 1.21 -10.96
C PHE A 381 15.52 2.35 -11.67
N LEU A 382 14.90 2.05 -12.81
CA LEU A 382 14.10 2.97 -13.63
C LEU A 382 12.67 2.43 -13.65
N GLU A 383 11.86 2.87 -12.72
CA GLU A 383 10.51 2.35 -12.48
C GLU A 383 9.48 3.41 -12.86
N TYR A 384 8.48 3.02 -13.65
CA TYR A 384 7.44 3.94 -14.15
C TYR A 384 8.02 5.11 -14.97
N CYS A 385 9.25 4.99 -15.47
CA CYS A 385 9.94 5.99 -16.28
C CYS A 385 9.51 5.89 -17.76
N GLN A 386 8.33 6.44 -18.09
CA GLN A 386 7.65 6.29 -19.38
C GLN A 386 8.47 6.66 -20.64
N LYS A 387 9.58 7.39 -20.51
CA LYS A 387 10.46 7.77 -21.64
C LYS A 387 11.69 6.87 -21.80
N ILE A 388 11.72 5.73 -21.11
CA ILE A 388 12.72 4.70 -21.29
C ILE A 388 12.20 3.70 -22.33
N ASP A 389 12.89 3.66 -23.46
CA ASP A 389 12.57 2.88 -24.65
C ASP A 389 13.81 2.10 -25.15
N ASP A 390 13.63 1.34 -26.23
CA ASP A 390 14.72 0.60 -26.88
C ASP A 390 15.94 1.46 -27.24
N GLN A 391 15.74 2.75 -27.55
CA GLN A 391 16.83 3.66 -27.92
C GLN A 391 17.70 4.07 -26.73
N CYS A 392 17.18 3.96 -25.51
CA CYS A 392 17.91 4.22 -24.27
C CYS A 392 18.91 3.09 -23.96
N ILE A 393 18.54 1.84 -24.21
CA ILE A 393 19.26 0.65 -23.72
C ILE A 393 20.73 0.54 -24.15
N PRO A 394 21.16 0.87 -25.39
CA PRO A 394 22.58 0.86 -25.76
C PRO A 394 23.48 1.69 -24.85
N THR A 395 22.93 2.72 -24.19
CA THR A 395 23.64 3.57 -23.22
C THR A 395 24.11 2.79 -21.99
N LEU A 396 23.43 1.71 -21.61
CA LEU A 396 23.76 0.91 -20.42
C LEU A 396 25.13 0.24 -20.51
N SER A 397 25.66 0.03 -21.72
CA SER A 397 27.03 -0.44 -21.96
C SER A 397 28.10 0.45 -21.32
N LYS A 398 27.85 1.76 -21.20
CA LYS A 398 28.78 2.76 -20.67
C LYS A 398 28.99 2.67 -19.15
N PHE A 399 28.07 2.06 -18.40
CA PHE A 399 28.16 1.95 -16.94
C PHE A 399 29.05 0.76 -16.55
N PRO A 400 30.30 0.91 -16.10
CA PRO A 400 31.27 -0.19 -16.06
C PRO A 400 31.00 -1.25 -14.98
N ARG A 401 30.19 -0.92 -13.96
CA ARG A 401 29.91 -1.79 -12.80
C ARG A 401 28.43 -2.18 -12.64
N LEU A 402 27.57 -1.73 -13.55
CA LEU A 402 26.13 -2.00 -13.50
C LEU A 402 25.86 -3.50 -13.61
N ASN A 403 25.24 -4.07 -12.57
CA ASN A 403 24.95 -5.49 -12.45
C ASN A 403 23.58 -5.81 -11.82
N ARG A 404 22.82 -4.79 -11.40
CA ARG A 404 21.39 -4.89 -11.10
C ARG A 404 20.65 -3.76 -11.80
N LEU A 405 19.59 -4.11 -12.52
CA LEU A 405 18.85 -3.19 -13.38
C LEU A 405 17.35 -3.42 -13.23
N SER A 406 16.58 -2.37 -12.98
CA SER A 406 15.13 -2.39 -13.24
C SER A 406 14.78 -1.46 -14.38
N LEU A 407 13.95 -1.96 -15.28
CA LEU A 407 13.28 -1.25 -16.37
C LEU A 407 11.75 -1.43 -16.23
N ARG A 408 11.24 -1.59 -15.00
CA ARG A 408 9.81 -1.85 -14.73
C ARG A 408 8.91 -0.79 -15.36
N MET A 409 7.86 -1.25 -16.05
CA MET A 409 6.91 -0.38 -16.77
C MET A 409 7.57 0.60 -17.77
N SER A 410 8.58 0.13 -18.50
CA SER A 410 9.14 0.79 -19.69
C SER A 410 8.64 0.15 -20.99
N GLU A 411 8.72 0.90 -22.10
CA GLU A 411 8.31 0.44 -23.44
C GLU A 411 9.47 -0.27 -24.15
N ILE A 412 9.88 -1.41 -23.60
CA ILE A 412 11.02 -2.21 -24.09
C ILE A 412 10.55 -3.42 -24.88
N THR A 413 11.11 -3.59 -26.08
CA THR A 413 10.85 -4.72 -26.97
C THR A 413 12.08 -5.63 -27.10
N VAL A 414 11.96 -6.71 -27.88
CA VAL A 414 13.07 -7.54 -28.32
C VAL A 414 14.33 -6.75 -28.76
N ASN A 415 14.20 -5.56 -29.36
CA ASN A 415 15.35 -4.80 -29.85
C ASN A 415 16.13 -4.10 -28.72
N GLY A 416 15.44 -3.55 -27.72
CA GLY A 416 16.07 -3.05 -26.50
C GLY A 416 16.75 -4.19 -25.75
N LEU A 417 16.06 -5.32 -25.54
CA LEU A 417 16.62 -6.48 -24.84
C LEU A 417 17.89 -7.03 -25.52
N ARG A 418 17.92 -7.08 -26.87
CA ARG A 418 19.14 -7.43 -27.64
C ARG A 418 20.31 -6.46 -27.41
N SER A 419 20.01 -5.21 -27.09
CA SER A 419 20.99 -4.15 -26.85
C SER A 419 21.54 -4.11 -25.41
N LEU A 420 20.99 -4.93 -24.49
CA LEU A 420 21.54 -5.06 -23.13
C LEU A 420 22.99 -5.62 -23.17
N PRO A 421 23.92 -5.08 -22.36
CA PRO A 421 25.33 -5.45 -22.41
C PRO A 421 25.56 -6.93 -22.05
N ARG A 422 26.32 -7.65 -22.89
CA ARG A 422 26.55 -9.11 -22.79
C ARG A 422 27.88 -9.49 -22.12
N ASP A 423 28.71 -8.52 -21.79
CA ASP A 423 30.06 -8.62 -21.23
C ASP A 423 30.09 -8.88 -19.71
N ARG A 424 28.93 -9.07 -19.07
CA ARG A 424 28.77 -9.05 -17.61
C ARG A 424 27.67 -9.96 -17.10
N ILE A 425 27.69 -10.20 -15.79
CA ILE A 425 26.63 -10.89 -15.06
C ILE A 425 25.64 -9.85 -14.52
N PHE A 426 24.37 -10.01 -14.85
CA PHE A 426 23.27 -9.36 -14.15
C PHE A 426 22.85 -10.25 -12.98
N TYR A 427 23.08 -9.78 -11.76
CA TYR A 427 22.57 -10.43 -10.55
C TYR A 427 21.04 -10.32 -10.44
N GLU A 428 20.46 -9.29 -11.06
CA GLU A 428 19.04 -8.99 -11.05
C GLU A 428 18.70 -8.16 -12.30
N LEU A 429 17.69 -8.60 -13.04
CA LEU A 429 17.10 -7.85 -14.16
C LEU A 429 15.57 -7.81 -13.98
N ASP A 430 15.04 -6.66 -13.59
CA ASP A 430 13.60 -6.44 -13.42
C ASP A 430 12.99 -5.85 -14.69
N LEU A 431 12.15 -6.65 -15.35
CA LEU A 431 11.34 -6.33 -16.51
C LEU A 431 9.85 -6.52 -16.19
N ALA A 432 9.43 -6.36 -14.92
CA ALA A 432 8.02 -6.49 -14.59
C ALA A 432 7.17 -5.45 -15.33
N GLN A 433 5.98 -5.86 -15.75
CA GLN A 433 4.95 -5.02 -16.38
C GLN A 433 5.38 -4.33 -17.70
N THR A 434 6.49 -4.73 -18.34
CA THR A 434 6.96 -4.17 -19.64
C THR A 434 6.21 -4.71 -20.86
N GLN A 435 5.08 -5.40 -20.67
CA GLN A 435 4.19 -5.93 -21.72
C GLN A 435 4.80 -6.97 -22.69
N LEU A 436 5.92 -7.59 -22.32
CA LEU A 436 6.65 -8.56 -23.14
C LEU A 436 5.78 -9.77 -23.51
N VAL A 437 5.97 -10.27 -24.72
CA VAL A 437 5.42 -11.56 -25.20
C VAL A 437 6.57 -12.55 -25.48
N ASP A 438 6.24 -13.82 -25.72
CA ASP A 438 7.22 -14.91 -25.90
C ASP A 438 8.33 -14.58 -26.92
N SER A 439 8.01 -13.89 -28.01
CA SER A 439 8.98 -13.50 -29.04
C SER A 439 10.03 -12.50 -28.56
N ASP A 440 9.74 -11.72 -27.51
CA ASP A 440 10.69 -10.76 -26.95
C ASP A 440 11.78 -11.43 -26.11
N LEU A 441 11.50 -12.60 -25.52
CA LEU A 441 12.47 -13.36 -24.72
C LEU A 441 13.68 -13.81 -25.56
N ALA A 442 13.51 -13.97 -26.88
CA ALA A 442 14.63 -14.17 -27.81
C ALA A 442 15.66 -13.02 -27.77
N GLY A 443 15.26 -11.84 -27.30
CA GLY A 443 16.13 -10.70 -27.05
C GLY A 443 16.95 -10.79 -25.76
N LEU A 444 16.62 -11.72 -24.84
CA LEU A 444 17.40 -12.00 -23.63
C LEU A 444 18.47 -13.09 -23.85
N LYS A 445 18.38 -13.86 -24.94
CA LYS A 445 19.30 -14.96 -25.27
C LYS A 445 20.77 -14.53 -25.12
N LYS A 446 21.58 -15.39 -24.52
CA LYS A 446 23.00 -15.19 -24.18
C LYS A 446 23.30 -14.08 -23.14
N LEU A 447 22.32 -13.55 -22.41
CA LEU A 447 22.62 -12.79 -21.18
C LEU A 447 23.08 -13.75 -20.07
N ASN A 448 24.03 -13.30 -19.25
CA ASN A 448 24.39 -14.01 -18.03
C ASN A 448 23.54 -13.44 -16.88
N LEU A 449 22.42 -14.12 -16.58
CA LEU A 449 21.42 -13.72 -15.60
C LEU A 449 21.52 -14.61 -14.36
N ARG A 450 21.34 -14.06 -13.16
CA ARG A 450 21.13 -14.84 -11.92
C ARG A 450 19.70 -14.78 -11.40
N SER A 451 19.09 -13.60 -11.37
CA SER A 451 17.67 -13.41 -11.12
C SER A 451 17.06 -12.56 -12.24
N ILE A 452 15.85 -12.92 -12.68
CA ILE A 452 15.04 -12.11 -13.59
C ILE A 452 13.61 -12.00 -13.08
N ASN A 453 13.08 -10.77 -13.06
CA ASN A 453 11.67 -10.54 -12.77
C ASN A 453 10.92 -10.25 -14.06
N LEU A 454 10.01 -11.16 -14.42
CA LEU A 454 9.14 -11.06 -15.58
C LEU A 454 7.67 -10.88 -15.17
N ALA A 455 7.38 -10.58 -13.89
CA ALA A 455 6.02 -10.49 -13.36
C ALA A 455 5.10 -9.56 -14.19
N ALA A 456 3.82 -9.95 -14.33
CA ALA A 456 2.81 -9.23 -15.10
C ALA A 456 3.17 -8.90 -16.56
N ASN A 457 3.97 -9.75 -17.22
CA ASN A 457 4.11 -9.78 -18.69
C ASN A 457 3.13 -10.80 -19.34
N LYS A 458 3.06 -10.79 -20.67
CA LYS A 458 2.12 -11.57 -21.49
C LYS A 458 2.80 -12.83 -22.06
N LEU A 459 3.45 -13.61 -21.19
CA LEU A 459 4.20 -14.81 -21.56
C LEU A 459 3.34 -16.07 -21.43
N THR A 460 3.60 -17.07 -22.29
CA THR A 460 3.00 -18.41 -22.19
C THR A 460 3.93 -19.40 -21.48
N GLU A 461 3.39 -20.56 -21.10
CA GLU A 461 4.19 -21.68 -20.57
C GLU A 461 5.33 -22.06 -21.52
N GLN A 462 5.03 -22.14 -22.83
CA GLN A 462 6.00 -22.53 -23.85
C GLN A 462 7.09 -21.46 -24.04
N GLY A 463 6.71 -20.17 -24.01
CA GLY A 463 7.67 -19.07 -24.08
C GLY A 463 8.63 -19.05 -22.90
N VAL A 464 8.12 -19.19 -21.68
CA VAL A 464 8.95 -19.28 -20.47
C VAL A 464 9.85 -20.52 -20.51
N GLN A 465 9.32 -21.70 -20.85
CA GLN A 465 10.12 -22.92 -20.96
C GLN A 465 11.29 -22.73 -21.95
N HIS A 466 11.01 -22.24 -23.16
CA HIS A 466 12.04 -22.06 -24.18
C HIS A 466 13.10 -21.02 -23.78
N PHE A 467 12.70 -19.96 -23.08
CA PHE A 467 13.63 -18.98 -22.51
C PHE A 467 14.56 -19.60 -21.44
N LEU A 468 14.03 -20.48 -20.58
CA LEU A 468 14.80 -21.15 -19.54
C LEU A 468 15.80 -22.16 -20.11
N GLU A 469 15.44 -22.90 -21.17
CA GLU A 469 16.36 -23.76 -21.94
C GLU A 469 17.58 -22.98 -22.48
N ASP A 470 17.39 -21.70 -22.83
CA ASP A 470 18.43 -20.79 -23.32
C ASP A 470 19.24 -20.08 -22.21
N CYS A 471 18.87 -20.23 -20.93
CA CYS A 471 19.42 -19.46 -19.81
C CYS A 471 19.92 -20.33 -18.62
N PRO A 472 20.83 -21.30 -18.84
CA PRO A 472 21.24 -22.29 -17.82
C PRO A 472 22.02 -21.74 -16.61
N GLY A 473 22.29 -20.43 -16.55
CA GLY A 473 22.93 -19.77 -15.40
C GLY A 473 21.96 -19.10 -14.42
N LEU A 474 20.68 -19.03 -14.77
CA LEU A 474 19.61 -18.42 -13.99
C LEU A 474 19.30 -19.27 -12.76
N GLY A 475 19.22 -18.65 -11.58
CA GLY A 475 18.86 -19.32 -10.33
C GLY A 475 17.51 -18.86 -9.74
N GLU A 476 16.94 -17.76 -10.22
CA GLU A 476 15.69 -17.20 -9.73
C GLU A 476 14.89 -16.56 -10.86
N ILE A 477 13.58 -16.82 -10.89
CA ILE A 477 12.65 -16.22 -11.85
C ILE A 477 11.34 -15.83 -11.15
N ASN A 478 10.92 -14.57 -11.31
CA ASN A 478 9.64 -14.10 -10.80
C ASN A 478 8.61 -14.00 -11.94
N LEU A 479 7.54 -14.78 -11.80
CA LEU A 479 6.41 -14.97 -12.72
C LEU A 479 5.08 -14.65 -12.02
N ARG A 480 5.09 -13.82 -10.97
CA ARG A 480 3.88 -13.31 -10.31
C ARG A 480 3.02 -12.49 -11.27
N ALA A 481 1.72 -12.43 -10.97
CA ALA A 481 0.69 -11.81 -11.80
C ALA A 481 0.69 -12.30 -13.27
N MET A 482 1.13 -13.55 -13.49
CA MET A 482 0.95 -14.28 -14.75
C MET A 482 -0.15 -15.31 -14.57
N ASN A 483 -1.07 -15.39 -15.53
CA ASN A 483 -2.25 -16.26 -15.47
C ASN A 483 -1.91 -17.74 -15.76
N PHE A 484 -0.89 -18.28 -15.08
CA PHE A 484 -0.49 -19.68 -15.18
C PHE A 484 -1.31 -20.56 -14.26
N SER A 485 -1.81 -21.68 -14.81
CA SER A 485 -2.48 -22.72 -14.02
C SER A 485 -1.50 -23.38 -13.05
N LEU A 486 -2.00 -23.94 -11.92
CA LEU A 486 -1.19 -24.77 -11.03
C LEU A 486 -0.47 -25.91 -11.76
N ALA A 487 -1.11 -26.52 -12.77
CA ALA A 487 -0.50 -27.56 -13.60
C ALA A 487 0.67 -27.03 -14.46
N THR A 488 0.64 -25.77 -14.89
CA THR A 488 1.73 -25.08 -15.58
C THR A 488 2.87 -24.75 -14.61
N LYS A 489 2.55 -24.21 -13.43
CA LYS A 489 3.54 -23.89 -12.38
C LYS A 489 4.32 -25.15 -11.95
N LEU A 490 3.62 -26.26 -11.72
CA LEU A 490 4.22 -27.56 -11.41
C LEU A 490 5.10 -28.09 -12.55
N ARG A 491 4.68 -27.96 -13.82
CA ARG A 491 5.46 -28.41 -14.98
C ARG A 491 6.77 -27.62 -15.13
N LEU A 492 6.71 -26.29 -15.05
CA LEU A 492 7.89 -25.43 -15.11
C LEU A 492 8.85 -25.70 -13.95
N SER A 493 8.34 -25.78 -12.71
CA SER A 493 9.17 -26.06 -11.52
C SER A 493 9.84 -27.44 -11.59
N ALA A 494 9.13 -28.46 -12.09
CA ALA A 494 9.68 -29.81 -12.25
C ALA A 494 10.67 -29.94 -13.43
N ALA A 495 10.52 -29.12 -14.47
CA ALA A 495 11.43 -29.10 -15.62
C ALA A 495 12.76 -28.38 -15.30
N PHE A 496 12.74 -27.41 -14.38
CA PHE A 496 13.90 -26.60 -14.01
C PHE A 496 14.10 -26.56 -12.48
N PRO A 497 14.42 -27.70 -11.83
CA PRO A 497 14.46 -27.81 -10.37
C PRO A 497 15.55 -26.96 -9.69
N ASP A 498 16.58 -26.56 -10.43
CA ASP A 498 17.66 -25.69 -9.93
C ASP A 498 17.27 -24.19 -9.93
N ILE A 499 16.06 -23.84 -10.38
CA ILE A 499 15.57 -22.46 -10.49
C ILE A 499 14.48 -22.21 -9.44
N ILE A 500 14.65 -21.16 -8.64
CA ILE A 500 13.63 -20.69 -7.70
C ILE A 500 12.56 -19.91 -8.48
N PHE A 501 11.34 -20.46 -8.54
CA PHE A 501 10.19 -19.80 -9.14
C PHE A 501 9.38 -19.02 -8.11
N HIS A 502 9.14 -17.73 -8.37
CA HIS A 502 8.16 -16.95 -7.61
C HIS A 502 6.86 -16.83 -8.41
N TYR A 503 5.82 -17.50 -7.92
CA TYR A 503 4.44 -17.38 -8.43
C TYR A 503 3.56 -16.62 -7.42
N ASP A 504 2.33 -16.31 -7.82
CA ASP A 504 1.31 -15.80 -6.91
C ASP A 504 0.92 -16.85 -5.86
N SER A 505 0.71 -16.40 -4.62
CA SER A 505 0.60 -17.23 -3.42
C SER A 505 -0.73 -17.99 -3.25
N GLU A 506 -1.65 -17.92 -4.20
CA GLU A 506 -3.03 -18.42 -4.03
C GLU A 506 -3.21 -19.96 -4.13
N ASP A 507 -2.17 -20.71 -4.56
CA ASP A 507 -2.30 -22.15 -4.87
C ASP A 507 -2.25 -23.11 -3.66
N TYR A 508 -2.12 -22.60 -2.44
CA TYR A 508 -2.12 -23.43 -1.21
C TYR A 508 -3.42 -24.24 -0.97
N ARG A 509 -4.50 -23.97 -1.73
CA ARG A 509 -5.78 -24.69 -1.64
C ARG A 509 -5.75 -26.15 -2.09
N SER A 510 -4.67 -26.64 -2.72
CA SER A 510 -4.62 -27.99 -3.30
C SER A 510 -4.05 -29.09 -2.40
N GLY A 511 -3.51 -28.74 -1.21
CA GLY A 511 -2.95 -29.71 -0.25
C GLY A 511 -1.67 -30.44 -0.71
N LYS A 512 -1.19 -30.18 -1.93
CA LYS A 512 0.12 -30.62 -2.40
C LYS A 512 1.13 -29.50 -2.16
N LYS A 513 2.15 -29.82 -1.36
CA LYS A 513 3.37 -29.00 -1.35
C LYS A 513 3.97 -29.03 -2.75
N LEU A 514 4.37 -27.85 -3.23
CA LEU A 514 5.37 -27.68 -4.30
C LEU A 514 6.72 -28.20 -3.79
#